data_AF-A0A7C1GW69-F1
#
_entry.id   AF-A0A7C1GW69-F1
#
_cell.length_a   1.000
_cell.length_b   1.000
_cell.length_c   1.000
_cell.angle_alpha   90.00
_cell.angle_beta   90.00
_cell.angle_gamma   90.00
#
_symmetry.space_group_name_H-M   'P 1'
#
loop_
_entity.id
_entity.type
_entity.pdbx_description
1 polymer ?
#
loop_
_entity_poly.entity_id
_entity_poly.type
_entity_poly.pdbx_seq_one_letter_code
_entity_poly.pdbx_strand_id
1 'polypeptide(L)'
;MRSTRHASRVAETLGASPTCHTSLFTRTLVLFLLVFLWAAPARALVSTERDGITLTYPAGEEAIAHRVIMAAPLIMNFLASRGLSVTLPLEILLDDTLDVPRVFAHMIPHREIRIPLRAPGVLEEGFLEEDPWVYFLFMGLCRQGIYALRGGIPEAAHALFGEVISPNLVNPPWVIDGVGHLLYTSYRGHPRVHPLDAAYLASGVPRDMARVSNHPGIWPGYFGYRIYGRPFIGFLHERFGWEGIRAFLLSQGSGIIPLEIDLKARATFGSSWATLWNEFITISGLSHAADDGTLISGYVTGPVVTWDNSGVYPGPKLVRHRGRYGYRDERGILWLSEYDADGISQLVGYTRQGLAFSCDTEHIWDPGQGNVAVTRFGSTPALIIFQMERTLFGRHCLSSTTIPAPPGALQLSGPVMNEAGQIAVSANTLGNWDIWVYDGSWSRITSEESVDMDPFWEGETLVFSSNRTGTFQVHTADLTLLSTCPYAGVLPRQGFFLCLEPTGWATREIVTHAARITPH
;
A
#
# COMPACT_ATOMS: atom_id res chain seq x y z
N MET A 1 -7.08 -55.14 42.55
CA MET A 1 -5.90 -55.79 43.16
C MET A 1 -5.99 -57.30 42.90
N ARG A 2 -4.92 -57.88 42.34
CA ARG A 2 -4.65 -59.32 42.05
C ARG A 2 -5.63 -59.99 41.06
N SER A 3 -5.30 -60.03 39.77
CA SER A 3 -4.32 -60.90 39.08
C SER A 3 -4.57 -62.40 39.30
N THR A 4 -5.08 -63.08 38.26
CA THR A 4 -4.36 -64.16 37.54
C THR A 4 -5.28 -64.78 36.48
N ARG A 5 -4.85 -64.78 35.21
CA ARG A 5 -5.32 -65.70 34.17
C ARG A 5 -4.13 -66.17 33.32
N HIS A 6 -3.98 -67.48 33.27
CA HIS A 6 -3.26 -68.31 32.30
C HIS A 6 -4.09 -69.61 32.22
N ALA A 7 -4.17 -70.39 31.16
CA ALA A 7 -3.98 -70.25 29.73
C ALA A 7 -4.41 -71.61 29.12
N SER A 8 -4.90 -71.60 27.88
CA SER A 8 -4.88 -72.69 26.89
C SER A 8 -5.86 -73.89 26.97
N ARG A 9 -6.64 -74.02 25.89
CA ARG A 9 -6.84 -75.18 24.96
C ARG A 9 -7.97 -74.77 23.99
N VAL A 10 -7.74 -74.54 22.67
CA VAL A 10 -7.54 -75.49 21.54
C VAL A 10 -8.64 -76.55 21.50
N ALA A 11 -9.39 -76.85 20.43
CA ALA A 11 -9.64 -76.37 19.06
C ALA A 11 -11.13 -76.77 18.77
N GLU A 12 -11.89 -76.15 17.87
CA GLU A 12 -12.01 -76.46 16.44
C GLU A 12 -13.35 -75.83 15.99
N THR A 13 -13.38 -75.05 14.90
CA THR A 13 -14.31 -75.20 13.77
C THR A 13 -14.17 -74.05 12.77
N LEU A 14 -13.71 -74.42 11.57
CA LEU A 14 -14.30 -74.10 10.27
C LEU A 14 -14.39 -72.63 9.82
N GLY A 15 -13.49 -72.28 8.88
CA GLY A 15 -13.96 -71.87 7.55
C GLY A 15 -13.87 -70.39 7.18
N ALA A 16 -13.13 -70.14 6.08
CA ALA A 16 -13.11 -68.96 5.21
C ALA A 16 -12.19 -67.79 5.59
N SER A 17 -11.24 -67.53 4.69
CA SER A 17 -10.35 -66.36 4.67
C SER A 17 -11.08 -65.06 4.32
N PRO A 18 -10.64 -63.91 4.85
CA PRO A 18 -10.77 -62.64 4.16
C PRO A 18 -9.38 -62.08 3.83
N THR A 19 -8.88 -62.39 2.63
CA THR A 19 -7.90 -61.54 1.97
C THR A 19 -8.62 -60.36 1.30
N CYS A 20 -8.01 -59.18 1.39
CA CYS A 20 -8.26 -58.01 0.53
C CYS A 20 -9.37 -57.03 0.96
N HIS A 21 -9.16 -56.29 2.05
CA HIS A 21 -9.86 -55.00 2.29
C HIS A 21 -8.92 -53.80 2.47
N THR A 22 -7.60 -54.00 2.47
CA THR A 22 -6.58 -52.93 2.61
C THR A 22 -6.13 -52.28 1.30
N SER A 23 -6.76 -52.61 0.17
CA SER A 23 -6.41 -52.05 -1.16
C SER A 23 -7.36 -50.91 -1.59
N LEU A 24 -8.63 -50.94 -1.17
CA LEU A 24 -9.61 -49.95 -1.61
C LEU A 24 -9.48 -48.62 -0.84
N PHE A 25 -9.28 -48.67 0.49
CA PHE A 25 -9.20 -47.47 1.32
C PHE A 25 -7.96 -46.60 0.99
N THR A 26 -6.85 -47.25 0.68
CA THR A 26 -5.60 -46.59 0.28
C THR A 26 -5.70 -45.98 -1.12
N ARG A 27 -6.47 -46.59 -2.03
CA ARG A 27 -6.73 -46.01 -3.37
C ARG A 27 -7.67 -44.82 -3.32
N THR A 28 -8.69 -44.83 -2.47
CA THR A 28 -9.60 -43.67 -2.32
C THR A 28 -8.91 -42.50 -1.62
N LEU A 29 -8.03 -42.74 -0.64
CA LEU A 29 -7.25 -41.68 0.00
C LEU A 29 -6.20 -41.06 -0.94
N VAL A 30 -5.56 -41.88 -1.79
CA VAL A 30 -4.63 -41.40 -2.83
C VAL A 30 -5.37 -40.64 -3.94
N LEU A 31 -6.59 -41.05 -4.30
CA LEU A 31 -7.42 -40.28 -5.25
C LEU A 31 -7.90 -38.96 -4.64
N PHE A 32 -8.26 -38.92 -3.34
CA PHE A 32 -8.61 -37.67 -2.64
C PHE A 32 -7.40 -36.73 -2.53
N LEU A 33 -6.20 -37.26 -2.28
CA LEU A 33 -4.94 -36.49 -2.30
C LEU A 33 -4.55 -36.03 -3.71
N LEU A 34 -4.86 -36.81 -4.76
CA LEU A 34 -4.60 -36.42 -6.16
C LEU A 34 -5.62 -35.40 -6.70
N VAL A 35 -6.86 -35.40 -6.19
CA VAL A 35 -7.86 -34.37 -6.54
C VAL A 35 -7.55 -33.03 -5.85
N PHE A 36 -6.88 -33.04 -4.69
CA PHE A 36 -6.30 -31.83 -4.07
C PHE A 36 -4.97 -31.37 -4.70
N LEU A 37 -4.43 -32.13 -5.66
CA LEU A 37 -3.27 -31.76 -6.47
C LEU A 37 -3.66 -31.04 -7.79
N TRP A 38 -4.90 -30.57 -7.92
CA TRP A 38 -5.17 -29.34 -8.67
C TRP A 38 -4.61 -28.15 -7.88
N ALA A 39 -3.30 -28.20 -7.66
CA ALA A 39 -2.53 -27.05 -7.26
C ALA A 39 -2.71 -26.02 -8.37
N ALA A 40 -3.17 -24.82 -8.00
CA ALA A 40 -2.82 -23.61 -8.74
C ALA A 40 -1.34 -23.74 -9.12
N PRO A 41 -0.92 -23.37 -10.35
CA PRO A 41 0.46 -23.57 -10.77
C PRO A 41 1.36 -22.89 -9.74
N ALA A 42 1.98 -23.67 -8.85
CA ALA A 42 2.96 -23.16 -7.93
C ALA A 42 4.09 -22.69 -8.84
N ARG A 43 4.14 -21.36 -9.07
CA ARG A 43 5.19 -20.79 -9.89
C ARG A 43 6.49 -21.14 -9.18
N ALA A 44 7.35 -21.86 -9.89
CA ALA A 44 8.64 -22.24 -9.34
C ALA A 44 9.38 -20.97 -8.92
N LEU A 45 9.79 -20.90 -7.65
CA LEU A 45 10.67 -19.84 -7.20
C LEU A 45 12.06 -20.06 -7.80
N VAL A 46 12.65 -18.98 -8.31
CA VAL A 46 14.00 -18.90 -8.84
C VAL A 46 14.81 -18.01 -7.91
N SER A 47 16.07 -18.38 -7.67
CA SER A 47 16.98 -17.58 -6.87
C SER A 47 18.26 -17.27 -7.64
N THR A 48 18.76 -16.06 -7.46
CA THR A 48 20.05 -15.61 -7.98
C THR A 48 20.86 -15.01 -6.86
N GLU A 49 22.14 -15.38 -6.74
CA GLU A 49 23.04 -14.85 -5.73
C GLU A 49 24.07 -13.93 -6.36
N ARG A 50 24.36 -12.82 -5.68
CA ARG A 50 25.42 -11.89 -6.07
C ARG A 50 25.97 -11.15 -4.85
N ASP A 51 27.28 -11.20 -4.66
CA ASP A 51 27.99 -10.39 -3.65
C ASP A 51 27.39 -10.51 -2.24
N GLY A 52 26.93 -11.70 -1.85
CA GLY A 52 26.29 -11.97 -0.54
C GLY A 52 24.81 -11.58 -0.44
N ILE A 53 24.19 -11.17 -1.55
CA ILE A 53 22.75 -10.93 -1.68
C ILE A 53 22.12 -12.12 -2.41
N THR A 54 21.10 -12.72 -1.79
CA THR A 54 20.27 -13.73 -2.44
C THR A 54 18.94 -13.09 -2.83
N LEU A 55 18.66 -13.00 -4.13
CA LEU A 55 17.37 -12.54 -4.64
C LEU A 55 16.53 -13.74 -5.07
N THR A 56 15.36 -13.93 -4.44
CA THR A 56 14.38 -14.96 -4.77
C THR A 56 13.13 -14.31 -5.37
N TYR A 57 12.58 -14.92 -6.42
CA TYR A 57 11.43 -14.39 -7.16
C TYR A 57 10.69 -15.51 -7.91
N PRO A 58 9.40 -15.33 -8.28
CA PRO A 58 8.69 -16.31 -9.11
C PRO A 58 9.21 -16.35 -10.54
N ALA A 59 9.25 -17.53 -11.15
CA ALA A 59 9.56 -17.69 -12.57
C ALA A 59 8.63 -16.82 -13.46
N GLY A 60 9.21 -16.14 -14.45
CA GLY A 60 8.55 -15.17 -15.32
C GLY A 60 8.79 -13.70 -14.93
N GLU A 61 9.39 -13.44 -13.77
CA GLU A 61 9.70 -12.08 -13.28
C GLU A 61 11.19 -11.71 -13.45
N GLU A 62 11.92 -12.42 -14.33
CA GLU A 62 13.37 -12.27 -14.51
C GLU A 62 13.77 -10.83 -14.88
N ALA A 63 12.91 -10.12 -15.63
CA ALA A 63 13.17 -8.75 -16.04
C ALA A 63 13.20 -7.77 -14.84
N ILE A 64 12.30 -7.94 -13.87
CA ILE A 64 12.27 -7.14 -12.64
C ILE A 64 13.44 -7.57 -11.75
N ALA A 65 13.63 -8.88 -11.56
CA ALA A 65 14.70 -9.43 -10.74
C ALA A 65 16.08 -8.94 -11.20
N HIS A 66 16.33 -8.93 -12.51
CA HIS A 66 17.56 -8.43 -13.09
C HIS A 66 17.80 -6.94 -12.75
N ARG A 67 16.79 -6.07 -12.86
CA ARG A 67 16.94 -4.65 -12.52
C ARG A 67 17.22 -4.45 -11.03
N VAL A 68 16.52 -5.18 -10.17
CA VAL A 68 16.70 -5.15 -8.71
C VAL A 68 18.11 -5.61 -8.31
N ILE A 69 18.58 -6.77 -8.75
CA ILE A 69 19.90 -7.30 -8.37
C ILE A 69 21.06 -6.46 -8.94
N MET A 70 20.86 -5.83 -10.10
CA MET A 70 21.86 -4.94 -10.70
C MET A 70 21.94 -3.59 -9.98
N ALA A 71 20.82 -3.08 -9.45
CA ALA A 71 20.79 -1.82 -8.72
C ALA A 71 21.35 -1.93 -7.30
N ALA A 72 21.24 -3.10 -6.66
CA ALA A 72 21.56 -3.26 -5.24
C ALA A 72 23.00 -2.81 -4.84
N PRO A 73 24.09 -3.20 -5.55
CA PRO A 73 25.43 -2.77 -5.16
C PRO A 73 25.64 -1.24 -5.22
N LEU A 74 25.04 -0.57 -6.21
CA LEU A 74 25.13 0.89 -6.35
C LEU A 74 24.41 1.60 -5.20
N ILE A 75 23.21 1.12 -4.85
CA ILE A 75 22.43 1.67 -3.73
C ILE A 75 23.18 1.43 -2.41
N MET A 76 23.69 0.22 -2.18
CA MET A 76 24.45 -0.10 -0.97
C MET A 76 25.71 0.76 -0.83
N ASN A 77 26.45 0.99 -1.92
CA ASN A 77 27.61 1.88 -1.91
C ASN A 77 27.22 3.33 -1.59
N PHE A 78 26.12 3.82 -2.15
CA PHE A 78 25.57 5.13 -1.80
C PHE A 78 25.23 5.19 -0.31
N LEU A 79 24.46 4.24 0.22
CA LEU A 79 24.08 4.23 1.64
C LEU A 79 25.31 4.11 2.57
N ALA A 80 26.30 3.28 2.22
CA ALA A 80 27.55 3.16 2.96
C ALA A 80 28.32 4.49 3.00
N SER A 81 28.35 5.24 1.88
CA SER A 81 28.95 6.59 1.83
C SER A 81 28.24 7.61 2.72
N ARG A 82 26.95 7.37 3.04
CA ARG A 82 26.15 8.11 4.02
C ARG A 82 26.26 7.55 5.44
N GLY A 83 27.13 6.55 5.65
CA GLY A 83 27.35 5.89 6.93
C GLY A 83 26.18 5.00 7.37
N LEU A 84 25.40 4.49 6.41
CA LEU A 84 24.33 3.49 6.58
C LEU A 84 24.70 2.19 5.85
N SER A 85 25.69 1.47 6.36
CA SER A 85 26.11 0.21 5.77
C SER A 85 25.04 -0.87 5.95
N VAL A 86 24.77 -1.63 4.88
CA VAL A 86 23.88 -2.79 4.92
C VAL A 86 24.72 -4.04 5.20
N THR A 87 24.33 -4.82 6.20
CA THR A 87 25.06 -6.03 6.63
C THR A 87 24.63 -7.24 5.81
N LEU A 88 25.60 -8.05 5.40
CA LEU A 88 25.40 -9.29 4.64
C LEU A 88 25.57 -10.54 5.54
N PRO A 89 25.05 -11.73 5.15
CA PRO A 89 24.21 -11.97 3.97
C PRO A 89 22.84 -11.28 4.09
N LEU A 90 22.24 -10.98 2.94
CA LEU A 90 20.93 -10.35 2.82
C LEU A 90 20.05 -11.15 1.85
N GLU A 91 18.85 -11.48 2.29
CA GLU A 91 17.83 -12.05 1.42
C GLU A 91 16.91 -10.94 0.89
N ILE A 92 16.59 -10.99 -0.40
CA ILE A 92 15.61 -10.14 -1.03
C ILE A 92 14.59 -11.06 -1.69
N LEU A 93 13.31 -10.84 -1.41
CA LEU A 93 12.20 -11.58 -1.98
C LEU A 93 11.33 -10.63 -2.82
N LEU A 94 11.18 -10.92 -4.11
CA LEU A 94 10.07 -10.40 -4.88
C LEU A 94 8.84 -11.24 -4.55
N ASP A 95 7.98 -10.72 -3.69
CA ASP A 95 6.89 -11.45 -3.07
C ASP A 95 5.64 -11.36 -3.95
N ASP A 96 5.20 -12.50 -4.49
CA ASP A 96 4.01 -12.59 -5.31
C ASP A 96 2.72 -12.68 -4.50
N THR A 97 2.81 -13.02 -3.22
CA THR A 97 1.66 -13.04 -2.31
C THR A 97 1.34 -11.64 -1.80
N LEU A 98 2.35 -10.79 -1.65
CA LEU A 98 2.21 -9.47 -1.04
C LEU A 98 1.57 -8.43 -1.97
N ASP A 99 0.40 -7.90 -1.59
CA ASP A 99 -0.28 -6.82 -2.33
C ASP A 99 -0.18 -5.45 -1.66
N VAL A 100 0.01 -5.41 -0.33
CA VAL A 100 0.14 -4.14 0.38
C VAL A 100 1.29 -3.32 -0.22
N PRO A 101 1.06 -2.04 -0.58
CA PRO A 101 1.99 -1.24 -1.38
C PRO A 101 3.15 -0.68 -0.58
N ARG A 102 3.94 -1.56 0.04
CA ARG A 102 5.10 -1.17 0.81
C ARG A 102 6.15 -2.26 0.83
N VAL A 103 7.40 -1.84 0.93
CA VAL A 103 8.52 -2.73 1.24
C VAL A 103 8.50 -3.10 2.73
N PHE A 104 8.93 -4.33 3.05
CA PHE A 104 9.23 -4.77 4.41
C PHE A 104 10.73 -5.05 4.56
N ALA A 105 11.27 -4.75 5.73
CA ALA A 105 12.66 -5.03 6.08
C ALA A 105 12.68 -5.73 7.44
N HIS A 106 13.08 -7.00 7.44
CA HIS A 106 13.22 -7.83 8.63
C HIS A 106 14.69 -7.95 9.02
N MET A 107 14.96 -7.95 10.32
CA MET A 107 16.28 -8.27 10.88
C MET A 107 16.32 -9.71 11.40
N ILE A 108 15.18 -10.21 11.91
CA ILE A 108 15.06 -11.48 12.62
C ILE A 108 13.98 -12.33 11.93
N PRO A 109 14.19 -13.65 11.73
CA PRO A 109 15.37 -14.44 12.17
C PRO A 109 16.63 -14.20 11.33
N HIS A 110 16.48 -13.62 10.15
CA HIS A 110 17.56 -13.22 9.27
C HIS A 110 17.22 -11.91 8.56
N ARG A 111 18.22 -11.30 7.92
CA ARG A 111 18.05 -10.05 7.18
C ARG A 111 17.34 -10.32 5.88
N GLU A 112 16.15 -9.76 5.76
CA GLU A 112 15.29 -9.97 4.61
C GLU A 112 14.67 -8.63 4.18
N ILE A 113 14.57 -8.40 2.88
CA ILE A 113 13.74 -7.35 2.29
C ILE A 113 12.66 -8.02 1.45
N ARG A 114 11.39 -7.76 1.73
CA ARG A 114 10.27 -8.19 0.89
C ARG A 114 9.75 -7.03 0.07
N ILE A 115 9.75 -7.21 -1.24
CA ILE A 115 9.27 -6.24 -2.22
C ILE A 115 8.02 -6.83 -2.87
N PRO A 116 6.84 -6.16 -2.80
CA PRO A 116 5.66 -6.66 -3.49
C PRO A 116 5.87 -6.66 -5.00
N LEU A 117 5.42 -7.71 -5.68
CA LEU A 117 5.36 -7.70 -7.15
C LEU A 117 4.28 -6.76 -7.67
N ARG A 118 3.23 -6.48 -6.88
CA ARG A 118 2.25 -5.43 -7.17
C ARG A 118 2.95 -4.08 -7.22
N ALA A 119 2.93 -3.43 -8.38
CA ALA A 119 3.32 -2.03 -8.50
C ALA A 119 2.32 -1.12 -7.74
N PRO A 120 2.76 0.04 -7.22
CA PRO A 120 1.91 0.93 -6.44
C PRO A 120 0.79 1.56 -7.28
N GLY A 121 -0.41 1.55 -6.71
CA GLY A 121 -1.58 2.30 -7.18
C GLY A 121 -1.41 3.82 -7.06
N VAL A 122 -2.33 4.57 -7.64
CA VAL A 122 -2.23 6.03 -7.68
C VAL A 122 -2.28 6.65 -6.28
N LEU A 123 -1.30 7.50 -5.98
CA LEU A 123 -0.97 8.08 -4.67
C LEU A 123 -0.44 7.10 -3.60
N GLU A 124 -0.22 5.82 -3.93
CA GLU A 124 0.51 4.90 -3.05
C GLU A 124 2.02 5.22 -3.03
N GLU A 125 2.78 4.57 -2.14
CA GLU A 125 4.22 4.83 -2.02
C GLU A 125 4.96 4.38 -3.31
N GLY A 126 5.71 5.28 -3.94
CA GLY A 126 6.43 4.99 -5.19
C GLY A 126 5.59 5.10 -6.48
N PHE A 127 4.35 5.60 -6.41
CA PHE A 127 3.43 5.68 -7.56
C PHE A 127 3.93 6.54 -8.74
N LEU A 128 4.88 7.44 -8.52
CA LEU A 128 5.48 8.27 -9.57
C LEU A 128 6.76 7.66 -10.13
N GLU A 129 7.22 6.51 -9.65
CA GLU A 129 8.50 5.95 -10.07
C GLU A 129 8.34 5.14 -11.35
N GLU A 130 9.27 5.35 -12.29
CA GLU A 130 9.35 4.55 -13.52
C GLU A 130 9.67 3.08 -13.24
N ASP A 131 10.44 2.84 -12.17
CA ASP A 131 10.75 1.50 -11.66
C ASP A 131 10.45 1.45 -10.15
N PRO A 132 9.19 1.14 -9.78
CA PRO A 132 8.79 1.10 -8.37
C PRO A 132 9.51 0.00 -7.58
N TRP A 133 9.98 -1.07 -8.22
CA TRP A 133 10.69 -2.14 -7.53
C TRP A 133 12.11 -1.72 -7.13
N VAL A 134 12.80 -0.94 -7.95
CA VAL A 134 14.10 -0.33 -7.57
C VAL A 134 13.90 0.74 -6.48
N TYR A 135 12.80 1.50 -6.53
CA TYR A 135 12.42 2.39 -5.43
C TYR A 135 12.21 1.62 -4.12
N PHE A 136 11.43 0.53 -4.13
CA PHE A 136 11.21 -0.30 -2.95
C PHE A 136 12.50 -0.96 -2.46
N LEU A 137 13.37 -1.42 -3.36
CA LEU A 137 14.70 -1.90 -3.00
C LEU A 137 15.50 -0.83 -2.25
N PHE A 138 15.52 0.41 -2.76
CA PHE A 138 16.20 1.51 -2.09
C PHE A 138 15.66 1.74 -0.68
N MET A 139 14.35 1.84 -0.54
CA MET A 139 13.70 2.05 0.75
C MET A 139 13.96 0.89 1.70
N GLY A 140 13.96 -0.36 1.22
CA GLY A 140 14.29 -1.55 2.00
C GLY A 140 15.74 -1.56 2.50
N LEU A 141 16.71 -1.30 1.60
CA LEU A 141 18.13 -1.22 1.95
C LEU A 141 18.41 -0.07 2.92
N CYS A 142 17.75 1.08 2.74
CA CYS A 142 17.84 2.20 3.66
C CYS A 142 17.35 1.80 5.06
N ARG A 143 16.22 1.08 5.17
CA ARG A 143 15.72 0.57 6.45
C ARG A 143 16.69 -0.42 7.09
N GLN A 144 17.25 -1.35 6.32
CA GLN A 144 18.30 -2.27 6.78
C GLN A 144 19.49 -1.50 7.37
N GLY A 145 19.99 -0.48 6.67
CA GLY A 145 21.09 0.36 7.15
C GLY A 145 20.74 1.13 8.43
N ILE A 146 19.54 1.72 8.52
CA ILE A 146 19.07 2.42 9.73
C ILE A 146 18.93 1.45 10.92
N TYR A 147 18.38 0.26 10.70
CA TYR A 147 18.23 -0.75 11.74
C TYR A 147 19.58 -1.33 12.18
N ALA A 148 20.55 -1.39 11.28
CA ALA A 148 21.92 -1.80 11.59
C ALA A 148 22.71 -0.75 12.38
N LEU A 149 22.32 0.54 12.35
CA LEU A 149 22.97 1.58 13.15
C LEU A 149 22.85 1.28 14.64
N ARG A 150 23.99 1.10 15.29
CA ARG A 150 24.15 0.84 16.73
C ARG A 150 25.35 1.62 17.25
N GLY A 151 25.41 1.81 18.56
CA GLY A 151 26.60 2.28 19.26
C GLY A 151 26.55 1.89 20.74
N GLY A 152 27.70 1.87 21.41
CA GLY A 152 27.76 1.66 22.87
C GLY A 152 27.38 0.23 23.32
N ILE A 153 26.57 0.10 24.38
CA ILE A 153 26.25 -1.18 25.00
C ILE A 153 25.51 -2.15 24.05
N PRO A 154 24.52 -1.73 23.24
CA PRO A 154 23.90 -2.57 22.22
C PRO A 154 24.88 -3.16 21.19
N GLU A 155 25.94 -2.42 20.84
CA GLU A 155 27.00 -2.91 19.95
C GLU A 155 27.83 -4.01 20.63
N ALA A 156 28.19 -3.82 21.90
CA ALA A 156 28.90 -4.83 22.69
C ALA A 156 28.05 -6.10 22.93
N ALA A 157 26.75 -5.94 23.20
CA ALA A 157 25.82 -7.06 23.34
C ALA A 157 25.62 -7.80 22.01
N HIS A 158 25.58 -7.07 20.88
CA HIS A 158 25.52 -7.66 19.56
C HIS A 158 26.75 -8.53 19.25
N ALA A 159 27.94 -8.02 19.58
CA ALA A 159 29.20 -8.76 19.42
C ALA A 159 29.25 -10.04 20.28
N LEU A 160 28.58 -10.06 21.43
CA LEU A 160 28.61 -11.19 22.38
C LEU A 160 27.47 -12.20 22.17
N PHE A 161 26.28 -11.76 21.76
CA PHE A 161 25.06 -12.58 21.76
C PHE A 161 24.38 -12.70 20.37
N GLY A 162 24.92 -12.10 19.31
CA GLY A 162 24.29 -12.09 17.98
C GLY A 162 23.25 -10.97 17.81
N GLU A 163 22.37 -11.05 16.81
CA GLU A 163 21.41 -9.98 16.52
C GLU A 163 20.42 -9.71 17.66
N VAL A 164 20.66 -8.62 18.40
CA VAL A 164 19.69 -8.03 19.33
C VAL A 164 18.77 -7.08 18.56
N ILE A 165 17.48 -6.99 18.93
CA ILE A 165 16.51 -6.05 18.34
C ILE A 165 17.08 -4.63 18.40
N SER A 166 17.14 -3.97 17.24
CA SER A 166 17.62 -2.60 17.13
C SER A 166 16.61 -1.61 17.71
N PRO A 167 17.02 -0.69 18.61
CA PRO A 167 16.15 0.39 19.07
C PRO A 167 15.62 1.25 17.92
N ASN A 168 16.34 1.34 16.80
CA ASN A 168 15.88 2.08 15.63
C ASN A 168 14.61 1.50 14.98
N LEU A 169 14.24 0.25 15.31
CA LEU A 169 13.03 -0.41 14.80
C LEU A 169 11.73 0.25 15.31
N VAL A 170 11.77 0.90 16.47
CA VAL A 170 10.58 1.51 17.11
C VAL A 170 10.45 3.02 16.83
N ASN A 171 11.31 3.59 15.98
CA ASN A 171 11.21 5.00 15.64
C ASN A 171 9.84 5.32 15.02
N PRO A 172 9.30 6.53 15.24
CA PRO A 172 8.10 6.98 14.58
C PRO A 172 8.20 6.85 13.05
N PRO A 173 7.12 6.48 12.36
CA PRO A 173 7.13 6.27 10.91
C PRO A 173 7.68 7.47 10.11
N TRP A 174 7.40 8.70 10.56
CA TRP A 174 7.88 9.92 9.89
C TRP A 174 9.41 10.06 9.91
N VAL A 175 10.10 9.49 10.90
CA VAL A 175 11.58 9.48 10.93
C VAL A 175 12.10 8.55 9.85
N ILE A 176 11.63 7.30 9.84
CA ILE A 176 12.13 6.26 8.93
C ILE A 176 11.77 6.59 7.48
N ASP A 177 10.53 6.95 7.20
CA ASP A 177 10.09 7.35 5.86
C ASP A 177 10.75 8.67 5.42
N GLY A 178 10.79 9.68 6.30
CA GLY A 178 11.37 10.98 5.95
C GLY A 178 12.88 10.89 5.67
N VAL A 179 13.63 10.13 6.47
CA VAL A 179 15.07 9.87 6.20
C VAL A 179 15.25 9.06 4.93
N GLY A 180 14.46 8.00 4.73
CA GLY A 180 14.51 7.20 3.51
C GLY A 180 14.24 8.04 2.26
N HIS A 181 13.23 8.91 2.30
CA HIS A 181 12.90 9.82 1.22
C HIS A 181 13.99 10.88 0.97
N LEU A 182 14.55 11.48 2.03
CA LEU A 182 15.68 12.41 1.92
C LEU A 182 16.88 11.75 1.21
N LEU A 183 17.21 10.52 1.59
CA LEU A 183 18.30 9.79 0.97
C LEU A 183 17.98 9.36 -0.47
N TYR A 184 16.73 8.97 -0.74
CA TYR A 184 16.30 8.60 -2.08
C TYR A 184 16.37 9.78 -3.05
N THR A 185 15.86 10.94 -2.63
CA THR A 185 15.93 12.17 -3.44
C THR A 185 17.38 12.60 -3.67
N SER A 186 18.25 12.49 -2.66
CA SER A 186 19.70 12.72 -2.82
C SER A 186 20.35 11.72 -3.78
N TYR A 187 19.95 10.45 -3.76
CA TYR A 187 20.47 9.41 -4.65
C TYR A 187 20.05 9.64 -6.10
N ARG A 188 18.79 10.01 -6.34
CA ARG A 188 18.24 10.30 -7.67
C ARG A 188 18.73 11.63 -8.25
N GLY A 189 19.14 12.57 -7.40
CA GLY A 189 19.56 13.93 -7.79
C GLY A 189 18.42 14.83 -8.27
N HIS A 190 17.18 14.34 -8.33
CA HIS A 190 16.01 15.08 -8.78
C HIS A 190 14.83 14.77 -7.85
N PRO A 191 14.45 15.69 -6.95
CA PRO A 191 13.31 15.48 -6.07
C PRO A 191 12.01 15.48 -6.90
N ARG A 192 11.19 14.44 -6.75
CA ARG A 192 9.81 14.41 -7.29
C ARG A 192 8.84 14.83 -6.19
N VAL A 193 8.09 15.90 -6.44
CA VAL A 193 7.06 16.38 -5.53
C VAL A 193 5.77 15.61 -5.81
N HIS A 194 5.21 14.99 -4.76
CA HIS A 194 3.90 14.36 -4.82
C HIS A 194 2.83 15.47 -4.86
N PRO A 195 2.06 15.65 -5.96
CA PRO A 195 1.25 16.86 -6.14
C PRO A 195 0.17 17.04 -5.07
N LEU A 196 -0.43 15.93 -4.59
CA LEU A 196 -1.45 16.00 -3.54
C LEU A 196 -0.83 16.23 -2.16
N ASP A 197 0.35 15.67 -1.89
CA ASP A 197 1.06 15.91 -0.63
C ASP A 197 1.47 17.40 -0.53
N ALA A 198 1.89 18.02 -1.64
CA ALA A 198 2.16 19.46 -1.71
C ALA A 198 0.89 20.30 -1.48
N ALA A 199 -0.25 19.89 -2.05
CA ALA A 199 -1.52 20.55 -1.80
C ALA A 199 -1.93 20.47 -0.31
N TYR A 200 -1.71 19.32 0.36
CA TYR A 200 -1.97 19.19 1.79
C TYR A 200 -1.05 20.08 2.63
N LEU A 201 0.24 20.09 2.34
CA LEU A 201 1.20 20.95 3.03
C LEU A 201 0.80 22.42 2.91
N ALA A 202 0.38 22.86 1.73
CA ALA A 202 -0.09 24.22 1.47
C ALA A 202 -1.41 24.55 2.19
N SER A 203 -2.32 23.58 2.31
CA SER A 203 -3.61 23.77 2.98
C SER A 203 -3.51 23.96 4.50
N GLY A 204 -2.45 23.43 5.12
CA GLY A 204 -2.14 23.63 6.53
C GLY A 204 -1.50 22.41 7.20
N VAL A 205 -0.76 22.67 8.28
CA VAL A 205 -0.02 21.66 9.05
C VAL A 205 -0.59 21.52 10.47
N PRO A 206 -0.74 20.30 11.01
CA PRO A 206 -1.16 20.11 12.39
C PRO A 206 -0.26 20.85 13.39
N ARG A 207 -0.85 21.55 14.37
CA ARG A 207 -0.11 22.24 15.43
C ARG A 207 0.78 21.29 16.24
N ASP A 208 0.26 20.11 16.55
CA ASP A 208 0.94 19.11 17.37
C ASP A 208 1.44 17.95 16.49
N MET A 209 2.75 17.72 16.54
CA MET A 209 3.42 16.61 15.88
C MET A 209 2.94 15.23 16.38
N ALA A 210 2.35 15.14 17.58
CA ALA A 210 1.72 13.91 18.05
C ALA A 210 0.59 13.46 17.13
N ARG A 211 -0.10 14.38 16.44
CA ARG A 211 -1.10 14.03 15.41
C ARG A 211 -0.46 13.38 14.20
N VAL A 212 0.76 13.76 13.83
CA VAL A 212 1.53 13.14 12.74
C VAL A 212 2.09 11.78 13.16
N SER A 213 2.44 11.62 14.44
CA SER A 213 3.03 10.39 14.99
C SER A 213 1.99 9.31 15.33
N ASN A 214 0.79 9.71 15.75
CA ASN A 214 -0.26 8.81 16.25
C ASN A 214 -1.49 8.74 15.34
N HIS A 215 -1.32 9.04 14.05
CA HIS A 215 -2.29 8.70 13.02
C HIS A 215 -3.73 9.17 13.33
N PRO A 216 -4.04 10.45 13.12
CA PRO A 216 -5.28 10.99 13.62
C PRO A 216 -6.45 10.35 12.88
N GLY A 217 -7.55 10.08 13.57
CA GLY A 217 -8.85 9.80 12.95
C GLY A 217 -9.44 11.02 12.23
N ILE A 218 -8.58 11.95 11.80
CA ILE A 218 -8.89 13.22 11.15
C ILE A 218 -7.98 13.26 9.91
N TRP A 219 -8.49 13.81 8.83
CA TRP A 219 -7.74 13.96 7.58
C TRP A 219 -6.35 14.61 7.82
N PRO A 220 -5.25 14.17 7.16
CA PRO A 220 -5.14 13.18 6.08
C PRO A 220 -5.02 11.71 6.52
N GLY A 221 -5.30 11.39 7.78
CA GLY A 221 -5.30 10.00 8.26
C GLY A 221 -3.92 9.35 8.24
N TYR A 222 -3.85 8.07 7.83
CA TYR A 222 -2.64 7.24 7.91
C TYR A 222 -1.42 7.87 7.26
N PHE A 223 -1.58 8.58 6.16
CA PHE A 223 -0.46 9.11 5.39
C PHE A 223 0.10 10.43 5.94
N GLY A 224 -0.42 10.95 7.07
CA GLY A 224 0.09 12.17 7.69
C GLY A 224 1.60 12.12 7.96
N TYR A 225 2.13 10.95 8.35
CA TYR A 225 3.57 10.78 8.62
C TYR A 225 4.44 11.03 7.38
N ARG A 226 3.99 10.69 6.17
CA ARG A 226 4.76 10.94 4.94
C ARG A 226 4.52 12.36 4.41
N ILE A 227 3.26 12.81 4.45
CA ILE A 227 2.85 14.13 3.92
C ILE A 227 3.60 15.24 4.65
N TYR A 228 3.62 15.18 5.99
CA TYR A 228 4.26 16.22 6.79
C TYR A 228 5.65 15.82 7.31
N GLY A 229 5.94 14.52 7.46
CA GLY A 229 7.24 14.08 7.97
C GLY A 229 8.38 14.23 6.97
N ARG A 230 8.15 13.98 5.67
CA ARG A 230 9.16 14.19 4.62
C ARG A 230 9.66 15.64 4.55
N PRO A 231 8.80 16.67 4.43
CA PRO A 231 9.26 18.06 4.46
C PRO A 231 9.87 18.45 5.80
N PHE A 232 9.38 17.90 6.92
CA PHE A 232 9.98 18.14 8.23
C PHE A 232 11.42 17.61 8.34
N ILE A 233 11.69 16.38 7.87
CA ILE A 233 13.06 15.86 7.79
C ILE A 233 13.91 16.69 6.81
N GLY A 234 13.33 17.18 5.72
CA GLY A 234 13.98 18.14 4.82
C GLY A 234 14.43 19.41 5.55
N PHE A 235 13.55 20.01 6.36
CA PHE A 235 13.88 21.15 7.21
C PHE A 235 15.02 20.85 8.21
N LEU A 236 15.02 19.68 8.84
CA LEU A 236 16.12 19.28 9.73
C LEU A 236 17.44 19.12 8.96
N HIS A 237 17.38 18.60 7.73
CA HIS A 237 18.56 18.46 6.88
C HIS A 237 19.13 19.83 6.49
N GLU A 238 18.29 20.79 6.16
CA GLU A 238 18.72 22.16 5.86
C GLU A 238 19.38 22.83 7.08
N ARG A 239 18.86 22.59 8.28
CA ARG A 239 19.36 23.24 9.51
C ARG A 239 20.57 22.56 10.13
N PHE A 240 20.60 21.23 10.16
CA PHE A 240 21.59 20.44 10.90
C PHE A 240 22.47 19.58 10.01
N GLY A 241 22.20 19.54 8.70
CA GLY A 241 22.89 18.68 7.75
C GLY A 241 22.60 17.19 7.95
N TRP A 242 23.09 16.38 7.03
CA TRP A 242 22.98 14.92 7.11
C TRP A 242 23.63 14.36 8.38
N GLU A 243 24.81 14.88 8.76
CA GLU A 243 25.53 14.39 9.94
C GLU A 243 24.75 14.62 11.24
N GLY A 244 23.98 15.71 11.35
CA GLY A 244 23.10 15.94 12.51
C GLY A 244 21.99 14.89 12.59
N ILE A 245 21.34 14.59 11.47
CA ILE A 245 20.31 13.53 11.40
C ILE A 245 20.91 12.16 11.71
N ARG A 246 22.08 11.86 11.14
CA ARG A 246 22.79 10.60 11.37
C ARG A 246 23.22 10.46 12.83
N ALA A 247 23.72 11.52 13.46
CA ALA A 247 24.06 11.52 14.88
C ALA A 247 22.84 11.19 15.76
N PHE A 248 21.66 11.70 15.39
CA PHE A 248 20.42 11.35 16.07
C PHE A 248 20.08 9.86 15.93
N LEU A 249 20.17 9.29 14.72
CA LEU A 249 19.93 7.86 14.48
C LEU A 249 20.92 6.95 15.22
N LEU A 250 22.19 7.36 15.32
CA LEU A 250 23.21 6.68 16.10
C LEU A 250 22.90 6.73 17.60
N SER A 251 22.51 7.91 18.12
CA SER A 251 22.07 8.08 19.51
C SER A 251 20.85 7.21 19.81
N GLN A 252 19.91 7.09 18.85
CA GLN A 252 18.78 6.19 18.98
C GLN A 252 19.21 4.73 19.10
N GLY A 253 20.01 4.25 18.15
CA GLY A 253 20.53 2.88 18.11
C GLY A 253 21.45 2.51 19.28
N SER A 254 21.96 3.50 20.03
CA SER A 254 22.81 3.28 21.21
C SER A 254 22.04 3.11 22.52
N GLY A 255 20.73 3.42 22.54
CA GLY A 255 19.92 3.37 23.76
C GLY A 255 19.47 1.95 24.11
N ILE A 256 19.34 1.67 25.41
CA ILE A 256 18.77 0.41 25.91
C ILE A 256 17.23 0.50 25.98
N ILE A 257 16.69 1.70 26.24
CA ILE A 257 15.25 1.94 26.36
C ILE A 257 14.73 2.72 25.13
N PRO A 258 13.74 2.19 24.39
CA PRO A 258 13.20 2.79 23.17
C PRO A 258 12.25 3.99 23.37
N LEU A 259 12.21 4.62 24.55
CA LEU A 259 11.17 5.60 24.93
C LEU A 259 11.68 7.06 25.03
N GLU A 260 12.96 7.30 24.76
CA GLU A 260 13.63 8.58 25.04
C GLU A 260 13.82 9.47 23.79
N ILE A 261 12.88 9.44 22.85
CA ILE A 261 13.08 10.10 21.55
C ILE A 261 13.26 11.62 21.65
N ASP A 262 12.55 12.28 22.56
CA ASP A 262 12.68 13.73 22.79
C ASP A 262 13.98 14.09 23.53
N LEU A 263 14.40 13.27 24.50
CA LEU A 263 15.67 13.48 25.21
C LEU A 263 16.86 13.41 24.26
N LYS A 264 16.86 12.42 23.36
CA LYS A 264 17.91 12.27 22.34
C LYS A 264 17.87 13.37 21.28
N ALA A 265 16.68 13.88 20.95
CA ALA A 265 16.55 15.07 20.10
C ALA A 265 17.15 16.31 20.76
N ARG A 266 16.88 16.55 22.05
CA ARG A 266 17.51 17.66 22.80
C ARG A 266 19.02 17.53 22.86
N ALA A 267 19.54 16.32 23.07
CA ALA A 267 20.97 16.06 23.11
C ALA A 267 21.65 16.29 21.75
N THR A 268 20.96 15.97 20.64
CA THR A 268 21.54 16.03 19.30
C THR A 268 21.31 17.37 18.60
N PHE A 269 20.08 17.86 18.61
CA PHE A 269 19.65 19.07 17.91
C PHE A 269 19.59 20.30 18.82
N GLY A 270 19.83 20.13 20.12
CA GLY A 270 19.69 21.21 21.12
C GLY A 270 18.24 21.63 21.37
N SER A 271 17.25 20.92 20.83
CA SER A 271 15.83 21.28 20.89
C SER A 271 14.92 20.05 20.98
N SER A 272 13.74 20.23 21.54
CA SER A 272 12.69 19.20 21.57
C SER A 272 12.05 19.03 20.20
N TRP A 273 11.37 17.91 19.98
CA TRP A 273 10.60 17.71 18.74
C TRP A 273 9.50 18.75 18.57
N ALA A 274 8.78 19.08 19.65
CA ALA A 274 7.73 20.09 19.61
C ALA A 274 8.26 21.49 19.24
N THR A 275 9.45 21.85 19.73
CA THR A 275 10.10 23.11 19.37
C THR A 275 10.51 23.11 17.90
N LEU A 276 11.20 22.06 17.45
CA LEU A 276 11.63 21.92 16.05
C LEU A 276 10.44 21.93 15.08
N TRP A 277 9.32 21.30 15.46
CA TRP A 277 8.08 21.29 14.69
C TRP A 277 7.48 22.69 14.52
N ASN A 278 7.39 23.45 15.61
CA ASN A 278 6.89 24.82 15.57
C ASN A 278 7.81 25.74 14.76
N GLU A 279 9.12 25.55 14.89
CA GLU A 279 10.11 26.25 14.07
C GLU A 279 9.97 25.90 12.59
N PHE A 280 9.79 24.63 12.24
CA PHE A 280 9.51 24.19 10.86
C PHE A 280 8.31 24.94 10.28
N ILE A 281 7.18 24.95 10.99
CA ILE A 281 5.96 25.65 10.54
C ILE A 281 6.23 27.15 10.36
N THR A 282 6.86 27.78 11.36
CA THR A 282 7.08 29.23 11.38
C THR A 282 8.08 29.68 10.31
N ILE A 283 9.23 29.01 10.21
CA ILE A 283 10.32 29.36 9.29
C ILE A 283 9.92 29.06 7.84
N SER A 284 9.17 27.98 7.61
CA SER A 284 8.70 27.62 6.27
C SER A 284 7.48 28.42 5.82
N GLY A 285 6.98 29.35 6.65
CA GLY A 285 5.80 30.18 6.34
C GLY A 285 4.51 29.37 6.19
N LEU A 286 4.42 28.20 6.83
CA LEU A 286 3.27 27.30 6.73
C LEU A 286 2.16 27.76 7.68
N SER A 287 0.92 27.58 7.23
CA SER A 287 -0.26 27.86 8.07
C SER A 287 -0.58 26.65 8.95
N HIS A 288 -1.17 26.91 10.11
CA HIS A 288 -1.76 25.83 10.90
C HIS A 288 -3.03 25.32 10.23
N ALA A 289 -3.17 24.00 10.17
CA ALA A 289 -4.44 23.37 9.82
C ALA A 289 -5.51 23.75 10.88
N ALA A 290 -6.77 23.81 10.45
CA ALA A 290 -7.88 24.02 11.35
C ALA A 290 -7.94 22.90 12.42
N ASP A 291 -8.23 23.28 13.66
CA ASP A 291 -8.25 22.35 14.80
C ASP A 291 -9.47 21.39 14.73
N ASP A 292 -10.52 21.79 14.01
CA ASP A 292 -11.78 21.09 13.72
C ASP A 292 -11.79 20.37 12.36
N GLY A 293 -10.62 19.87 11.93
CA GLY A 293 -10.49 19.13 10.68
C GLY A 293 -11.52 18.00 10.57
N THR A 294 -11.94 17.70 9.33
CA THR A 294 -12.94 16.67 9.05
C THR A 294 -12.54 15.36 9.70
N LEU A 295 -13.30 14.95 10.71
CA LEU A 295 -13.18 13.63 11.30
C LEU A 295 -13.31 12.64 10.16
N ILE A 296 -12.32 11.76 10.03
CA ILE A 296 -12.50 10.52 9.29
C ILE A 296 -13.40 9.70 10.22
N SER A 297 -14.72 9.99 10.15
CA SER A 297 -15.81 9.18 10.71
C SER A 297 -16.76 8.66 9.62
N GLY A 298 -17.05 7.37 9.63
CA GLY A 298 -17.99 6.71 8.76
C GLY A 298 -17.63 6.75 7.28
N TYR A 299 -18.25 5.82 6.55
CA TYR A 299 -18.81 6.14 5.24
C TYR A 299 -19.46 7.54 5.25
N VAL A 300 -18.90 8.52 4.53
CA VAL A 300 -19.66 9.75 4.23
C VAL A 300 -20.76 9.36 3.25
N THR A 301 -22.01 9.64 3.64
CA THR A 301 -23.21 9.26 2.88
C THR A 301 -23.37 10.12 1.65
N GLY A 302 -22.64 9.76 0.58
CA GLY A 302 -22.74 10.45 -0.70
C GLY A 302 -22.38 11.94 -0.61
N PRO A 303 -22.20 12.60 -1.75
CA PRO A 303 -22.02 12.03 -3.08
C PRO A 303 -20.62 11.38 -3.27
N VAL A 304 -19.71 11.60 -2.32
CA VAL A 304 -18.37 11.02 -2.32
C VAL A 304 -18.30 9.88 -1.31
N VAL A 305 -17.64 8.79 -1.70
CA VAL A 305 -17.35 7.68 -0.79
C VAL A 305 -16.02 7.97 -0.09
N THR A 306 -16.08 8.24 1.20
CA THR A 306 -14.92 8.23 2.10
C THR A 306 -15.09 7.12 3.14
N TRP A 307 -14.00 6.70 3.80
CA TRP A 307 -13.99 5.52 4.66
C TRP A 307 -13.58 5.81 6.09
N ASP A 308 -14.39 5.36 7.04
CA ASP A 308 -13.97 4.62 8.25
C ASP A 308 -15.19 3.94 8.91
N ASN A 309 -15.01 2.86 9.65
CA ASN A 309 -14.67 2.89 11.08
C ASN A 309 -13.42 2.04 11.40
N SER A 310 -12.51 1.95 10.42
CA SER A 310 -11.36 1.05 10.49
C SER A 310 -10.38 1.36 9.35
N GLY A 311 -9.60 2.43 9.48
CA GLY A 311 -8.52 2.74 8.54
C GLY A 311 -7.42 3.62 9.10
N VAL A 312 -6.83 3.32 10.27
CA VAL A 312 -5.41 3.57 10.55
C VAL A 312 -4.86 2.64 11.66
N TYR A 313 -3.66 2.09 11.47
CA TYR A 313 -2.92 1.25 12.45
C TYR A 313 -1.84 2.06 13.20
N PRO A 314 -1.57 1.88 14.51
CA PRO A 314 -2.32 1.14 15.53
C PRO A 314 -2.97 2.05 16.60
N GLY A 315 -4.28 1.89 16.78
CA GLY A 315 -4.99 2.11 18.04
C GLY A 315 -5.53 0.78 18.59
N PRO A 316 -6.13 0.73 19.80
CA PRO A 316 -6.54 -0.50 20.50
C PRO A 316 -7.64 -1.34 19.81
N LYS A 317 -8.19 -0.90 18.68
CA LYS A 317 -9.02 -1.73 17.79
C LYS A 317 -8.14 -2.27 16.66
N LEU A 318 -8.01 -3.59 16.57
CA LEU A 318 -7.43 -4.28 15.40
C LEU A 318 -8.29 -3.95 14.17
N VAL A 319 -7.72 -3.14 13.30
CA VAL A 319 -8.36 -2.61 12.10
C VAL A 319 -7.53 -3.05 10.90
N ARG A 320 -8.17 -3.70 9.92
CA ARG A 320 -7.55 -4.15 8.67
C ARG A 320 -7.16 -2.95 7.81
N HIS A 321 -6.02 -3.02 7.12
CA HIS A 321 -5.63 -2.02 6.13
C HIS A 321 -6.59 -2.11 4.93
N ARG A 322 -6.96 -0.98 4.33
CA ARG A 322 -7.93 -0.93 3.22
C ARG A 322 -7.36 -0.14 2.06
N GLY A 323 -7.78 -0.47 0.84
CA GLY A 323 -7.42 0.31 -0.34
C GLY A 323 -8.14 1.66 -0.40
N ARG A 324 -7.69 2.52 -1.32
CA ARG A 324 -8.24 3.87 -1.51
C ARG A 324 -9.67 3.84 -2.06
N TYR A 325 -9.92 2.95 -3.02
CA TYR A 325 -11.13 2.95 -3.82
C TYR A 325 -12.21 2.02 -3.27
N GLY A 326 -13.43 2.37 -3.65
CA GLY A 326 -14.61 1.56 -3.42
C GLY A 326 -15.89 2.30 -3.83
N TYR A 327 -16.99 1.56 -3.79
CA TYR A 327 -18.26 2.04 -4.27
C TYR A 327 -19.41 1.35 -3.55
N ARG A 328 -20.58 2.00 -3.56
CA ARG A 328 -21.82 1.40 -3.10
C ARG A 328 -22.60 0.92 -4.30
N ASP A 329 -22.97 -0.35 -4.32
CA ASP A 329 -23.82 -0.90 -5.36
C ASP A 329 -25.30 -0.53 -5.17
N GLU A 330 -26.14 -0.83 -6.16
CA GLU A 330 -27.59 -0.57 -6.14
C GLU A 330 -28.31 -1.26 -4.99
N ARG A 331 -27.77 -2.38 -4.48
CA ARG A 331 -28.29 -3.13 -3.33
C ARG A 331 -27.89 -2.49 -2.00
N GLY A 332 -27.14 -1.40 -2.04
CA GLY A 332 -26.62 -0.69 -0.88
C GLY A 332 -25.45 -1.41 -0.22
N ILE A 333 -24.79 -2.36 -0.88
CA ILE A 333 -23.57 -3.00 -0.39
C ILE A 333 -22.40 -2.07 -0.69
N LEU A 334 -21.58 -1.82 0.32
CA LEU A 334 -20.36 -1.06 0.19
C LEU A 334 -19.19 -2.01 -0.08
N TRP A 335 -18.58 -1.86 -1.25
CA TRP A 335 -17.47 -2.68 -1.71
C TRP A 335 -16.14 -2.00 -1.43
N LEU A 336 -15.23 -2.77 -0.86
CA LEU A 336 -13.93 -2.33 -0.36
C LEU A 336 -12.86 -3.36 -0.65
N SER A 337 -11.63 -2.92 -0.85
CA SER A 337 -10.48 -3.81 -0.74
C SER A 337 -9.93 -3.77 0.69
N GLU A 338 -9.67 -4.94 1.26
CA GLU A 338 -9.02 -5.10 2.55
C GLU A 338 -7.77 -5.97 2.40
N TYR A 339 -6.72 -5.59 3.09
CA TYR A 339 -5.51 -6.37 3.22
C TYR A 339 -5.57 -7.17 4.53
N ASP A 340 -5.30 -8.46 4.44
CA ASP A 340 -5.22 -9.32 5.61
C ASP A 340 -3.93 -9.13 6.41
N ALA A 341 -3.67 -10.03 7.37
CA ALA A 341 -2.47 -9.95 8.21
C ALA A 341 -1.17 -10.23 7.44
N ASP A 342 -1.25 -10.96 6.33
CA ASP A 342 -0.12 -11.31 5.47
C ASP A 342 0.06 -10.26 4.35
N GLY A 343 -0.86 -9.30 4.25
CA GLY A 343 -0.80 -8.19 3.29
C GLY A 343 -1.38 -8.55 1.92
N ILE A 344 -2.18 -9.61 1.84
CA ILE A 344 -2.89 -10.05 0.64
C ILE A 344 -4.20 -9.27 0.53
N SER A 345 -4.51 -8.72 -0.65
CA SER A 345 -5.73 -7.94 -0.87
C SER A 345 -6.90 -8.82 -1.28
N GLN A 346 -8.05 -8.58 -0.66
CA GLN A 346 -9.32 -9.23 -1.00
C GLN A 346 -10.44 -8.20 -1.11
N LEU A 347 -11.42 -8.49 -1.96
CA LEU A 347 -12.63 -7.71 -2.07
C LEU A 347 -13.61 -8.08 -0.94
N VAL A 348 -14.10 -7.08 -0.21
CA VAL A 348 -15.01 -7.24 0.94
C VAL A 348 -16.25 -6.37 0.74
N GLY A 349 -17.42 -6.98 0.93
CA GLY A 349 -18.72 -6.32 0.88
C GLY A 349 -19.29 -6.07 2.27
N TYR A 350 -19.74 -4.85 2.52
CA TYR A 350 -20.39 -4.42 3.76
C TYR A 350 -21.86 -4.08 3.52
N THR A 351 -22.77 -4.80 4.18
CA THR A 351 -24.20 -4.51 4.08
C THR A 351 -24.59 -3.28 4.91
N ARG A 352 -25.78 -2.72 4.66
CA ARG A 352 -26.34 -1.64 5.51
C ARG A 352 -26.52 -2.04 6.98
N GLN A 353 -26.63 -3.34 7.27
CA GLN A 353 -26.69 -3.83 8.66
C GLN A 353 -25.31 -4.01 9.30
N GLY A 354 -24.22 -3.68 8.60
CA GLY A 354 -22.85 -3.83 9.10
C GLY A 354 -22.28 -5.24 9.00
N LEU A 355 -22.96 -6.17 8.30
CA LEU A 355 -22.43 -7.51 8.04
C LEU A 355 -21.38 -7.42 6.92
N ALA A 356 -20.20 -7.99 7.18
CA ALA A 356 -19.11 -8.08 6.22
C ALA A 356 -19.02 -9.51 5.64
N PHE A 357 -18.68 -9.61 4.36
CA PHE A 357 -18.35 -10.88 3.70
C PHE A 357 -17.23 -10.64 2.68
N SER A 358 -16.29 -11.58 2.56
CA SER A 358 -15.18 -11.53 1.61
C SER A 358 -15.51 -12.31 0.35
N CYS A 359 -14.95 -11.87 -0.76
CA CYS A 359 -14.84 -12.68 -1.97
C CYS A 359 -13.76 -13.75 -1.76
N ASP A 360 -13.94 -14.94 -2.33
CA ASP A 360 -12.96 -16.04 -2.22
C ASP A 360 -11.73 -15.83 -3.12
N THR A 361 -11.67 -14.71 -3.86
CA THR A 361 -10.57 -14.41 -4.77
C THR A 361 -9.64 -13.38 -4.14
N GLU A 362 -8.36 -13.75 -4.08
CA GLU A 362 -7.26 -12.92 -3.60
C GLU A 362 -6.66 -12.07 -4.72
N HIS A 363 -5.76 -11.15 -4.37
CA HIS A 363 -5.11 -10.22 -5.29
C HIS A 363 -6.11 -9.36 -6.06
N ILE A 364 -7.15 -8.89 -5.37
CA ILE A 364 -8.13 -7.96 -5.93
C ILE A 364 -8.17 -6.71 -5.06
N TRP A 365 -8.03 -5.55 -5.70
CA TRP A 365 -8.17 -4.25 -5.06
C TRP A 365 -8.93 -3.26 -5.96
N ASP A 366 -9.11 -2.05 -5.45
CA ASP A 366 -9.77 -0.94 -6.13
C ASP A 366 -11.11 -1.28 -6.81
N PRO A 367 -12.13 -1.73 -6.06
CA PRO A 367 -13.44 -1.96 -6.63
C PRO A 367 -14.10 -0.65 -7.08
N GLY A 368 -14.79 -0.70 -8.21
CA GLY A 368 -15.52 0.43 -8.76
C GLY A 368 -16.88 0.07 -9.35
N GLN A 369 -17.63 1.11 -9.70
CA GLN A 369 -19.00 0.99 -10.19
C GLN A 369 -19.05 0.11 -11.45
N GLY A 370 -20.12 -0.68 -11.56
CA GLY A 370 -20.30 -1.70 -12.60
C GLY A 370 -19.61 -3.04 -12.29
N ASN A 371 -19.24 -3.28 -11.03
CA ASN A 371 -18.62 -4.53 -10.56
C ASN A 371 -17.31 -4.85 -11.28
N VAL A 372 -16.47 -3.82 -11.43
CA VAL A 372 -15.11 -3.93 -11.93
C VAL A 372 -14.12 -3.71 -10.79
N ALA A 373 -13.00 -4.43 -10.80
CA ALA A 373 -11.91 -4.26 -9.85
C ALA A 373 -10.57 -4.50 -10.52
N VAL A 374 -9.49 -4.08 -9.88
CA VAL A 374 -8.11 -4.33 -10.32
C VAL A 374 -7.62 -5.65 -9.74
N THR A 375 -6.87 -6.41 -10.53
CA THR A 375 -6.14 -7.60 -10.11
C THR A 375 -4.74 -7.62 -10.75
N ARG A 376 -3.98 -8.70 -10.53
CA ARG A 376 -2.72 -8.96 -11.22
C ARG A 376 -2.46 -10.45 -11.43
N PHE A 377 -1.56 -10.73 -12.37
CA PHE A 377 -0.93 -12.03 -12.54
C PHE A 377 0.59 -11.85 -12.47
N GLY A 378 1.20 -12.19 -11.33
CA GLY A 378 2.58 -11.80 -11.05
C GLY A 378 2.68 -10.28 -10.89
N SER A 379 3.55 -9.64 -11.66
CA SER A 379 3.67 -8.18 -11.73
C SER A 379 2.70 -7.50 -12.70
N THR A 380 2.04 -8.26 -13.58
CA THR A 380 1.21 -7.68 -14.66
C THR A 380 -0.19 -7.36 -14.15
N PRO A 381 -0.65 -6.08 -14.20
CA PRO A 381 -2.00 -5.71 -13.78
C PRO A 381 -3.05 -6.15 -14.80
N ALA A 382 -4.27 -6.34 -14.32
CA ALA A 382 -5.45 -6.60 -15.13
C ALA A 382 -6.70 -6.05 -14.44
N LEU A 383 -7.82 -6.04 -15.16
CA LEU A 383 -9.14 -5.82 -14.58
C LEU A 383 -9.90 -7.14 -14.51
N ILE A 384 -10.76 -7.24 -13.51
CA ILE A 384 -11.79 -8.29 -13.45
C ILE A 384 -13.16 -7.65 -13.43
N ILE A 385 -14.09 -8.30 -14.12
CA ILE A 385 -15.52 -8.09 -13.94
C ILE A 385 -16.00 -9.21 -13.05
N PHE A 386 -16.60 -8.86 -11.92
CA PHE A 386 -17.08 -9.83 -10.96
C PHE A 386 -18.61 -9.81 -10.86
N GLN A 387 -19.17 -10.98 -10.60
CA GLN A 387 -20.59 -11.17 -10.36
C GLN A 387 -20.80 -11.74 -8.96
N MET A 388 -21.97 -11.45 -8.39
CA MET A 388 -22.34 -11.95 -7.08
C MET A 388 -23.31 -13.10 -7.21
N GLU A 389 -22.90 -14.26 -6.72
CA GLU A 389 -23.80 -15.40 -6.53
C GLU A 389 -24.17 -15.55 -5.06
N ARG A 390 -25.43 -15.95 -4.83
CA ARG A 390 -25.93 -16.30 -3.50
C ARG A 390 -26.04 -17.82 -3.43
N THR A 391 -25.23 -18.44 -2.58
CA THR A 391 -25.29 -19.88 -2.31
C THR A 391 -25.98 -20.13 -0.98
N LEU A 392 -26.18 -21.41 -0.64
CA LEU A 392 -26.65 -21.83 0.68
C LEU A 392 -25.65 -21.53 1.81
N PHE A 393 -24.36 -21.33 1.47
CA PHE A 393 -23.27 -21.11 2.42
C PHE A 393 -22.82 -19.64 2.52
N GLY A 394 -23.32 -18.76 1.65
CA GLY A 394 -22.95 -17.36 1.70
C GLY A 394 -23.15 -16.62 0.38
N ARG A 395 -22.44 -15.50 0.25
CA ARG A 395 -22.33 -14.76 -1.01
C ARG A 395 -20.92 -14.98 -1.55
N HIS A 396 -20.83 -15.38 -2.81
CA HIS A 396 -19.56 -15.62 -3.48
C HIS A 396 -19.41 -14.63 -4.62
N CYS A 397 -18.19 -14.15 -4.82
CA CYS A 397 -17.84 -13.34 -5.96
C CYS A 397 -17.26 -14.27 -7.01
N LEU A 398 -17.94 -14.41 -8.13
CA LEU A 398 -17.41 -15.12 -9.28
C LEU A 398 -16.79 -14.11 -10.23
N SER A 399 -15.50 -14.28 -10.52
CA SER A 399 -14.88 -13.57 -11.64
C SER A 399 -15.48 -14.12 -12.94
N SER A 400 -16.09 -13.24 -13.74
CA SER A 400 -16.73 -13.63 -15.00
C SER A 400 -15.82 -13.38 -16.21
N THR A 401 -15.01 -12.32 -16.16
CA THR A 401 -14.13 -11.92 -17.26
C THR A 401 -12.88 -11.22 -16.72
N THR A 402 -11.73 -11.52 -17.31
CA THR A 402 -10.47 -10.77 -17.08
C THR A 402 -10.14 -9.95 -18.32
N ILE A 403 -9.77 -8.69 -18.13
CA ILE A 403 -9.36 -7.77 -19.19
C ILE A 403 -7.89 -7.39 -18.94
N PRO A 404 -6.97 -7.66 -19.87
CA PRO A 404 -5.58 -7.27 -19.71
C PRO A 404 -5.45 -5.75 -19.62
N ALA A 405 -4.48 -5.24 -18.86
CA ALA A 405 -4.21 -3.81 -18.81
C ALA A 405 -3.78 -3.23 -20.18
N PRO A 406 -3.85 -1.89 -20.37
CA PRO A 406 -3.28 -1.24 -21.54
C PRO A 406 -1.80 -1.60 -21.73
N PRO A 407 -1.30 -1.64 -22.98
CA PRO A 407 0.10 -1.96 -23.24
C PRO A 407 1.06 -1.07 -22.46
N GLY A 408 2.02 -1.68 -21.74
CA GLY A 408 3.04 -0.97 -20.98
C GLY A 408 2.59 -0.47 -19.60
N ALA A 409 1.33 -0.67 -19.21
CA ALA A 409 0.85 -0.27 -17.90
C ALA A 409 1.49 -1.13 -16.79
N LEU A 410 2.10 -0.46 -15.81
CA LEU A 410 2.67 -1.09 -14.62
C LEU A 410 1.61 -1.35 -13.55
N GLN A 411 0.59 -0.48 -13.46
CA GLN A 411 -0.51 -0.59 -12.51
C GLN A 411 -1.76 0.12 -13.02
N LEU A 412 -2.92 -0.33 -12.54
CA LEU A 412 -4.23 0.28 -12.73
C LEU A 412 -4.80 0.77 -11.40
N SER A 413 -5.61 1.82 -11.45
CA SER A 413 -6.31 2.36 -10.28
C SER A 413 -7.67 2.95 -10.63
N GLY A 414 -8.60 2.83 -9.68
CA GLY A 414 -9.94 3.41 -9.77
C GLY A 414 -10.74 3.04 -11.02
N PRO A 415 -10.86 1.76 -11.40
CA PRO A 415 -11.66 1.38 -12.56
C PRO A 415 -13.14 1.73 -12.34
N VAL A 416 -13.84 2.13 -13.40
CA VAL A 416 -15.28 2.44 -13.38
C VAL A 416 -15.91 2.02 -14.69
N MET A 417 -17.06 1.34 -14.63
CA MET A 417 -17.79 0.88 -15.80
C MET A 417 -19.14 1.59 -15.90
N ASN A 418 -19.48 2.10 -17.09
CA ASN A 418 -20.80 2.68 -17.39
C ASN A 418 -21.81 1.60 -17.83
N GLU A 419 -23.05 2.01 -18.07
CA GLU A 419 -24.13 1.09 -18.49
C GLU A 419 -23.90 0.48 -19.88
N ALA A 420 -23.14 1.15 -20.75
CA ALA A 420 -22.73 0.65 -22.06
C ALA A 420 -21.59 -0.39 -21.99
N GLY A 421 -21.04 -0.64 -20.80
CA GLY A 421 -19.93 -1.57 -20.59
C GLY A 421 -18.55 -1.00 -20.89
N GLN A 422 -18.43 0.32 -21.09
CA GLN A 422 -17.14 0.99 -21.25
C GLN A 422 -16.49 1.18 -19.88
N ILE A 423 -15.22 0.80 -19.79
CA ILE A 423 -14.46 0.85 -18.54
C ILE A 423 -13.41 1.95 -18.61
N ALA A 424 -13.50 2.96 -17.76
CA ALA A 424 -12.44 3.94 -17.58
C ALA A 424 -11.54 3.54 -16.41
N VAL A 425 -10.24 3.83 -16.51
CA VAL A 425 -9.24 3.51 -15.48
C VAL A 425 -8.09 4.51 -15.54
N SER A 426 -7.45 4.76 -14.40
CA SER A 426 -6.16 5.44 -14.34
C SER A 426 -5.04 4.40 -14.45
N ALA A 427 -4.16 4.52 -15.44
CA ALA A 427 -3.09 3.56 -15.70
C ALA A 427 -1.71 4.22 -15.58
N ASN A 428 -0.80 3.58 -14.85
CA ASN A 428 0.57 4.01 -14.73
C ASN A 428 1.41 3.48 -15.89
N THR A 429 2.00 4.37 -16.68
CA THR A 429 3.02 4.01 -17.66
C THR A 429 4.28 4.82 -17.37
N LEU A 430 5.36 4.15 -16.94
CA LEU A 430 6.64 4.79 -16.64
C LEU A 430 6.51 5.95 -15.63
N GLY A 431 5.70 5.77 -14.58
CA GLY A 431 5.53 6.78 -13.53
C GLY A 431 4.53 7.90 -13.85
N ASN A 432 4.04 8.00 -15.10
CA ASN A 432 2.95 8.90 -15.48
C ASN A 432 1.59 8.20 -15.33
N TRP A 433 0.55 8.94 -14.92
CA TRP A 433 -0.80 8.37 -14.76
C TRP A 433 -1.76 9.00 -15.75
N ASP A 434 -2.32 8.16 -16.61
CA ASP A 434 -3.21 8.57 -17.69
C ASP A 434 -4.58 7.92 -17.55
N ILE A 435 -5.61 8.59 -18.07
CA ILE A 435 -6.94 7.98 -18.21
C ILE A 435 -6.98 7.14 -19.49
N TRP A 436 -7.42 5.90 -19.34
CA TRP A 436 -7.67 4.96 -20.41
C TRP A 436 -9.12 4.50 -20.38
N VAL A 437 -9.68 4.23 -21.55
CA VAL A 437 -11.02 3.66 -21.71
C VAL A 437 -10.94 2.35 -22.50
N TYR A 438 -11.65 1.32 -22.02
CA TYR A 438 -11.84 0.05 -22.69
C TYR A 438 -13.28 -0.11 -23.16
N ASP A 439 -13.49 -0.35 -24.44
CA ASP A 439 -14.80 -0.61 -25.08
C ASP A 439 -14.80 -1.88 -25.94
N GLY A 440 -13.85 -2.79 -25.66
CA GLY A 440 -13.43 -3.87 -26.56
C GLY A 440 -12.00 -3.69 -27.05
N SER A 441 -11.49 -2.45 -27.00
CA SER A 441 -10.09 -2.12 -27.17
C SER A 441 -9.68 -0.97 -26.25
N TRP A 442 -8.38 -0.84 -25.94
CA TRP A 442 -7.87 0.24 -25.11
C TRP A 442 -7.62 1.51 -25.91
N SER A 443 -8.23 2.61 -25.47
CA SER A 443 -7.98 3.97 -25.97
C SER A 443 -7.42 4.84 -24.86
N ARG A 444 -6.28 5.50 -25.13
CA ARG A 444 -5.67 6.46 -24.20
C ARG A 444 -6.35 7.82 -24.36
N ILE A 445 -6.95 8.34 -23.30
CA ILE A 445 -7.69 9.61 -23.29
C ILE A 445 -6.75 10.78 -22.98
N THR A 446 -5.80 10.58 -22.07
CA THR A 446 -4.83 11.59 -21.68
C THR A 446 -3.40 11.11 -21.89
N SER A 447 -2.48 12.03 -22.19
CA SER A 447 -1.09 11.67 -22.50
C SER A 447 -0.04 12.69 -22.07
N GLU A 448 -0.46 13.79 -21.45
CA GLU A 448 0.44 14.81 -20.95
C GLU A 448 1.07 14.37 -19.62
N GLU A 449 2.17 15.00 -19.25
CA GLU A 449 2.81 14.74 -17.95
C GLU A 449 1.95 15.28 -16.82
N SER A 450 1.14 14.40 -16.24
CA SER A 450 0.25 14.69 -15.13
C SER A 450 -0.10 13.41 -14.38
N VAL A 451 -0.69 13.59 -13.21
CA VAL A 451 -1.39 12.53 -12.48
C VAL A 451 -2.86 12.69 -12.79
N ASP A 452 -3.38 11.87 -13.71
CA ASP A 452 -4.80 11.80 -14.00
C ASP A 452 -5.41 10.60 -13.29
N MET A 453 -6.35 10.84 -12.38
CA MET A 453 -6.86 9.83 -11.45
C MET A 453 -8.36 10.00 -11.20
N ASP A 454 -8.94 9.01 -10.51
CA ASP A 454 -10.34 8.99 -10.10
C ASP A 454 -11.31 9.21 -11.28
N PRO A 455 -11.24 8.41 -12.36
CA PRO A 455 -12.21 8.50 -13.44
C PRO A 455 -13.61 8.13 -12.94
N PHE A 456 -14.61 8.83 -13.46
CA PHE A 456 -16.02 8.57 -13.17
C PHE A 456 -16.92 8.94 -14.35
N TRP A 457 -18.00 8.18 -14.54
CA TRP A 457 -18.98 8.44 -15.58
C TRP A 457 -20.18 9.24 -15.02
N GLU A 458 -20.35 10.47 -15.50
CA GLU A 458 -21.53 11.31 -15.29
C GLU A 458 -22.48 11.16 -16.48
N GLY A 459 -23.35 10.15 -16.41
CA GLY A 459 -24.07 9.68 -17.61
C GLY A 459 -23.06 9.21 -18.66
N GLU A 460 -23.08 9.83 -19.84
CA GLU A 460 -22.14 9.55 -20.93
C GLU A 460 -20.83 10.35 -20.84
N THR A 461 -20.72 11.29 -19.90
CA THR A 461 -19.53 12.16 -19.79
C THR A 461 -18.52 11.55 -18.83
N LEU A 462 -17.31 11.27 -19.33
CA LEU A 462 -16.18 10.89 -18.48
C LEU A 462 -15.57 12.12 -17.81
N VAL A 463 -15.50 12.11 -16.49
CA VAL A 463 -14.82 13.11 -15.66
C VAL A 463 -13.69 12.46 -14.86
N PHE A 464 -12.65 13.22 -14.54
CA PHE A 464 -11.51 12.74 -13.75
C PHE A 464 -10.79 13.91 -13.06
N SER A 465 -9.96 13.59 -12.08
CA SER A 465 -9.09 14.57 -11.39
C SER A 465 -7.73 14.62 -12.06
N SER A 466 -7.22 15.82 -12.32
CA SER A 466 -5.90 16.01 -12.94
C SER A 466 -5.17 17.19 -12.36
N ASN A 467 -3.86 17.06 -12.11
CA ASN A 467 -3.01 18.17 -11.68
C ASN A 467 -2.36 18.95 -12.85
N ARG A 468 -2.80 18.75 -14.09
CA ARG A 468 -2.27 19.44 -15.29
C ARG A 468 -2.29 20.97 -15.20
N THR A 469 -3.21 21.52 -14.41
CA THR A 469 -3.33 22.97 -14.16
C THR A 469 -2.49 23.43 -12.95
N GLY A 470 -1.53 22.64 -12.50
CA GLY A 470 -0.64 22.90 -11.36
C GLY A 470 -1.14 22.32 -10.03
N THR A 471 -2.45 22.37 -9.79
CA THR A 471 -3.13 21.65 -8.70
C THR A 471 -4.18 20.71 -9.26
N PHE A 472 -4.56 19.68 -8.50
CA PHE A 472 -5.64 18.78 -8.91
C PHE A 472 -6.93 19.57 -9.14
N GLN A 473 -7.56 19.38 -10.29
CA GLN A 473 -8.89 19.89 -10.62
C GLN A 473 -9.66 18.83 -11.42
N VAL A 474 -10.99 18.95 -11.42
CA VAL A 474 -11.87 18.07 -12.19
C VAL A 474 -11.94 18.52 -13.64
N HIS A 475 -11.73 17.58 -14.56
CA HIS A 475 -11.79 17.78 -15.99
C HIS A 475 -12.69 16.73 -16.64
N THR A 476 -13.23 17.04 -17.81
CA THR A 476 -13.85 16.09 -18.75
C THR A 476 -12.81 15.41 -19.64
N ALA A 477 -13.21 14.36 -20.37
CA ALA A 477 -12.38 13.69 -21.39
C ALA A 477 -11.83 14.62 -22.49
N ASP A 478 -12.56 15.68 -22.85
CA ASP A 478 -12.08 16.71 -23.79
C ASP A 478 -11.23 17.82 -23.13
N LEU A 479 -10.86 17.60 -21.86
CA LEU A 479 -10.00 18.45 -21.05
C LEU A 479 -10.63 19.78 -20.64
N THR A 480 -11.96 19.90 -20.73
CA THR A 480 -12.69 21.05 -20.17
C THR A 480 -12.58 21.05 -18.64
N LEU A 481 -12.12 22.17 -18.08
CA LEU A 481 -12.03 22.36 -16.63
C LEU A 481 -13.44 22.55 -16.02
N LEU A 482 -13.79 21.73 -15.02
CA LEU A 482 -15.09 21.75 -14.35
C LEU A 482 -15.04 22.24 -12.89
N SER A 483 -13.85 22.41 -12.32
CA SER A 483 -13.69 22.87 -10.93
C SER A 483 -12.68 24.00 -10.78
N THR A 484 -12.75 24.71 -9.66
CA THR A 484 -11.69 25.63 -9.23
C THR A 484 -11.55 25.53 -7.72
N CYS A 485 -10.59 24.73 -7.28
CA CYS A 485 -10.22 24.57 -5.87
C CYS A 485 -8.94 25.35 -5.53
N PRO A 486 -8.87 25.95 -4.33
CA PRO A 486 -7.65 26.60 -3.86
C PRO A 486 -6.44 25.65 -3.83
N TYR A 487 -6.62 24.40 -3.36
CA TYR A 487 -5.50 23.46 -3.20
C TYR A 487 -5.64 22.17 -4.02
N ALA A 488 -6.82 21.55 -4.06
CA ALA A 488 -7.05 20.33 -4.85
C ALA A 488 -8.55 20.04 -5.01
N GLY A 489 -8.97 19.63 -6.21
CA GLY A 489 -10.27 19.06 -6.54
C GLY A 489 -10.09 17.60 -6.93
N VAL A 490 -10.67 16.66 -6.17
CA VAL A 490 -10.49 15.20 -6.36
C VAL A 490 -11.80 14.42 -6.22
N LEU A 491 -11.76 13.13 -6.58
CA LEU A 491 -12.89 12.19 -6.46
C LEU A 491 -14.21 12.71 -7.05
N PRO A 492 -14.24 13.11 -8.34
CA PRO A 492 -15.50 13.48 -8.99
C PRO A 492 -16.43 12.25 -9.03
N ARG A 493 -17.66 12.43 -8.57
CA ARG A 493 -18.68 11.38 -8.53
C ARG A 493 -20.08 11.97 -8.32
N GLN A 494 -21.03 11.50 -9.12
CA GLN A 494 -22.47 11.80 -9.01
C GLN A 494 -22.82 13.30 -9.06
N GLY A 495 -22.07 14.08 -9.85
CA GLY A 495 -22.26 15.52 -10.00
C GLY A 495 -21.55 16.33 -8.92
N PHE A 496 -20.68 15.71 -8.11
CA PHE A 496 -19.94 16.38 -7.04
C PHE A 496 -18.47 15.99 -7.05
N PHE A 497 -17.65 16.71 -6.28
CA PHE A 497 -16.25 16.41 -6.03
C PHE A 497 -15.83 16.93 -4.66
N LEU A 498 -14.67 16.47 -4.16
CA LEU A 498 -14.06 17.02 -2.95
C LEU A 498 -13.13 18.17 -3.32
N CYS A 499 -13.30 19.31 -2.65
CA CYS A 499 -12.47 20.49 -2.80
C CYS A 499 -11.69 20.74 -1.51
N LEU A 500 -10.36 20.82 -1.61
CA LEU A 500 -9.48 21.15 -0.49
C LEU A 500 -9.37 22.67 -0.37
N GLU A 501 -9.87 23.16 0.75
CA GLU A 501 -9.94 24.57 1.13
C GLU A 501 -9.07 24.82 2.38
N PRO A 502 -8.81 26.09 2.78
CA PRO A 502 -8.03 26.37 3.99
C PRO A 502 -8.65 25.80 5.27
N THR A 503 -9.96 25.56 5.27
CA THR A 503 -10.71 24.95 6.38
C THR A 503 -10.80 23.43 6.29
N GLY A 504 -10.17 22.80 5.29
CA GLY A 504 -10.23 21.36 5.05
C GLY A 504 -11.03 20.97 3.81
N TRP A 505 -11.53 19.74 3.77
CA TRP A 505 -12.30 19.23 2.63
C TRP A 505 -13.75 19.70 2.67
N ALA A 506 -14.22 20.22 1.55
CA ALA A 506 -15.62 20.56 1.31
C ALA A 506 -16.14 19.81 0.08
N THR A 507 -17.34 19.25 0.17
CA THR A 507 -18.05 18.74 -1.02
C THR A 507 -18.56 19.92 -1.85
N ARG A 508 -18.31 19.88 -3.16
CA ARG A 508 -18.75 20.89 -4.13
C ARG A 508 -19.46 20.22 -5.31
N GLU A 509 -20.39 20.93 -5.92
CA GLU A 509 -21.08 20.49 -7.15
C GLU A 509 -20.22 20.75 -8.38
N ILE A 510 -20.21 19.81 -9.32
CA ILE A 510 -19.59 19.96 -10.63
C ILE A 510 -20.38 21.02 -11.40
N VAL A 511 -19.70 22.08 -11.85
CA VAL A 511 -20.34 23.11 -12.67
C VAL A 511 -20.43 22.62 -14.10
N THR A 512 -21.46 21.83 -14.43
CA THR A 512 -21.78 21.55 -15.83
C THR A 512 -22.47 22.77 -16.42
N HIS A 513 -21.88 23.42 -17.43
CA HIS A 513 -22.54 24.50 -18.19
C HIS A 513 -23.79 24.06 -18.97
N ALA A 514 -24.27 22.82 -18.76
CA ALA A 514 -25.42 22.23 -19.41
C ALA A 514 -26.49 21.79 -18.39
N ALA A 515 -27.16 22.74 -17.71
CA ALA A 515 -28.54 22.57 -17.19
C ALA A 515 -29.06 23.83 -16.46
N ARG A 516 -29.37 24.90 -17.21
CA ARG A 516 -30.48 25.82 -16.85
C ARG A 516 -31.19 26.28 -18.11
N ILE A 517 -31.93 25.36 -18.73
CA ILE A 517 -33.13 25.71 -19.48
C ILE A 517 -34.29 25.13 -18.66
N THR A 518 -34.82 25.93 -17.76
CA THR A 518 -36.12 25.70 -17.15
C THR A 518 -37.18 25.74 -18.26
N PRO A 519 -38.03 24.71 -18.42
CA PRO A 519 -39.29 24.92 -19.12
C PRO A 519 -40.23 25.73 -18.21
N HIS A 520 -40.96 26.64 -18.84
CA HIS A 520 -41.96 27.52 -18.23
C HIS A 520 -43.07 26.78 -17.48
#